data_AF-A0A8S4DYT9-F1
#
_entry.id   AF-A0A8S4DYT9-F1
#
_cell.length_a   1.000
_cell.length_b   1.000
_cell.length_c   1.000
_cell.angle_alpha   90.00
_cell.angle_beta   90.00
_cell.angle_gamma   90.00
#
_symmetry.space_group_name_H-M   'P 1'
#
loop_
_entity.id
_entity.type
_entity.pdbx_description
1 polymer ?
#
loop_
_entity_poly.entity_id
_entity_poly.type
_entity_poly.pdbx_seq_one_letter_code
_entity_poly.pdbx_strand_id
1 'polypeptide(L)'
;MIREMLSLITWISDVAGNIIRVLMCYDERDRKSGYLLRKFKNSHGWQKLWVVYAVFSLYFYKSWQDDAPLASLPLLGYTVGAPSEKDGVHKEFVFKLQYKNHVYFFRADTAYTYAMWTEALQTAMVHSQSKV
;
A
#
# COMPACT_ATOMS: atom_id res chain seq x y z
N MET A 1 1.49 0.88 37.36
CA MET A 1 1.42 -0.34 36.53
C MET A 1 0.87 -0.07 35.11
N ILE A 2 -0.26 0.63 34.92
CA ILE A 2 -0.80 0.90 33.55
C ILE A 2 0.00 1.96 32.78
N ARG A 3 0.56 2.98 33.46
CA ARG A 3 1.33 4.06 32.83
C ARG A 3 2.64 3.60 32.19
N GLU A 4 3.33 2.64 32.81
CA GLU A 4 4.57 2.08 32.25
C GLU A 4 4.33 1.15 31.05
N MET A 5 3.17 0.49 31.03
CA MET A 5 2.78 -0.36 29.89
C MET A 5 2.43 0.49 28.66
N LEU A 6 1.80 1.66 28.85
CA LEU A 6 1.52 2.61 27.78
C LEU A 6 2.79 3.25 27.21
N SER A 7 3.77 3.59 28.06
CA SER A 7 5.07 4.11 27.60
C SER A 7 5.90 3.07 26.85
N LEU A 8 5.78 1.79 27.23
CA LEU A 8 6.43 0.69 26.50
C LEU A 8 5.80 0.50 25.12
N ILE A 9 4.47 0.61 25.00
CA ILE A 9 3.75 0.53 23.73
C ILE A 9 4.10 1.70 22.81
N THR A 10 4.16 2.93 23.33
CA THR A 10 4.60 4.09 22.53
C THR A 10 6.06 3.97 22.11
N TRP A 11 6.94 3.51 23.00
CA TRP A 11 8.35 3.31 22.68
C TRP A 11 8.56 2.19 21.64
N ILE A 12 7.83 1.08 21.74
CA ILE A 12 7.84 0.01 20.72
C ILE A 12 7.29 0.52 19.39
N SER A 13 6.26 1.37 19.40
CA SER A 13 5.71 2.01 18.20
C SER A 13 6.73 2.96 17.55
N ASP A 14 7.43 3.78 18.33
CA ASP A 14 8.44 4.72 17.84
C ASP A 14 9.69 4.00 17.32
N VAL A 15 10.13 2.93 18.01
CA VAL A 15 11.22 2.07 17.54
C VAL A 15 10.82 1.31 16.29
N ALA A 16 9.61 0.77 16.21
CA ALA A 16 9.09 0.14 14.99
C ALA A 16 8.96 1.15 13.84
N GLY A 17 8.51 2.37 14.12
CA GLY A 17 8.45 3.47 13.16
C GLY A 17 9.84 3.87 12.64
N ASN A 18 10.82 3.95 13.54
CA ASN A 18 12.22 4.24 13.19
C ASN A 18 12.87 3.08 12.41
N ILE A 19 12.60 1.83 12.76
CA ILE A 19 13.07 0.65 12.01
C ILE A 19 12.44 0.62 10.62
N ILE A 20 11.13 0.89 10.51
CA ILE A 20 10.46 1.03 9.22
C ILE A 20 11.11 2.16 8.40
N ARG A 21 11.42 3.30 9.02
CA ARG A 21 12.11 4.42 8.36
C ARG A 21 13.52 4.05 7.87
N VAL A 22 14.31 3.37 8.70
CA VAL A 22 15.67 2.92 8.35
C VAL A 22 15.63 1.85 7.25
N LEU A 23 14.71 0.88 7.34
CA LEU A 23 14.49 -0.12 6.29
C LEU A 23 13.97 0.50 4.99
N MET A 24 13.08 1.50 5.08
CA MET A 24 12.61 2.29 3.94
C MET A 24 13.72 3.11 3.27
N CYS A 25 14.81 3.44 3.98
CA CYS A 25 15.98 4.10 3.41
C CYS A 25 16.99 3.13 2.77
N TYR A 26 17.00 1.85 3.15
CA TYR A 26 18.05 0.90 2.74
C TYR A 26 17.74 0.16 1.42
N ASP A 27 16.47 0.08 1.02
CA ASP A 27 16.06 -0.60 -0.22
C ASP A 27 15.60 0.39 -1.29
N GLU A 28 16.55 0.99 -2.00
CA GLU A 28 16.27 2.00 -3.03
C GLU A 28 15.81 1.42 -4.38
N ARG A 29 16.02 0.11 -4.62
CA ARG A 29 15.83 -0.46 -5.95
C ARG A 29 14.36 -0.70 -6.31
N ASP A 30 13.49 -0.85 -5.32
CA ASP A 30 12.05 -1.13 -5.53
C ASP A 30 11.12 -0.14 -4.81
N ARG A 31 11.65 0.95 -4.24
CA ARG A 31 10.85 1.93 -3.49
C ARG A 31 10.08 2.86 -4.43
N LYS A 32 8.77 2.60 -4.61
CA LYS A 32 7.85 3.54 -5.27
C LYS A 32 7.00 4.28 -4.26
N SER A 33 6.79 5.57 -4.50
CA SER A 33 5.87 6.38 -3.70
C SER A 33 5.09 7.36 -4.56
N GLY A 34 3.89 7.71 -4.13
CA GLY A 34 3.02 8.61 -4.89
C GLY A 34 1.60 8.65 -4.37
N TYR A 35 0.84 9.63 -4.84
CA TYR A 35 -0.58 9.71 -4.52
C TYR A 35 -1.39 8.69 -5.33
N LEU A 36 -2.28 7.99 -4.62
CA LEU A 36 -3.30 7.13 -5.21
C LEU A 36 -4.65 7.42 -4.56
N LEU A 37 -5.71 7.18 -5.30
CA LEU A 37 -7.07 7.17 -4.77
C LEU A 37 -7.42 5.72 -4.41
N ARG A 38 -7.70 5.43 -3.13
CA ARG A 38 -8.22 4.13 -2.69
C ARG A 38 -9.74 4.17 -2.59
N LYS A 39 -10.44 3.23 -3.21
CA LYS A 39 -11.90 3.12 -3.10
C LYS A 39 -12.32 2.73 -1.68
N PHE A 40 -13.40 3.31 -1.17
CA PHE A 40 -14.02 2.86 0.08
C PHE A 40 -14.75 1.53 -0.12
N LYS A 41 -14.69 0.64 0.89
CA LYS A 41 -15.32 -0.69 0.83
C LYS A 41 -16.83 -0.63 0.62
N ASN A 42 -17.50 0.26 1.36
CA ASN A 42 -18.97 0.30 1.46
C ASN A 42 -19.58 1.54 0.79
N SER A 43 -18.84 2.24 -0.07
CA SER A 43 -19.37 3.40 -0.80
C SER A 43 -18.71 3.59 -2.15
N HIS A 44 -19.29 4.44 -2.99
CA HIS A 44 -18.71 4.83 -4.29
C HIS A 44 -17.55 5.84 -4.17
N GLY A 45 -17.28 6.34 -2.97
CA GLY A 45 -16.25 7.35 -2.73
C GLY A 45 -14.83 6.79 -2.80
N TRP A 46 -13.88 7.72 -2.90
CA TRP A 46 -12.45 7.47 -3.02
C TRP A 46 -11.69 8.36 -2.04
N GLN A 47 -10.62 7.80 -1.47
CA GLN A 47 -9.74 8.50 -0.54
C GLN A 47 -8.38 8.73 -1.19
N LYS A 48 -7.95 9.98 -1.29
CA LYS A 48 -6.57 10.30 -1.69
C LYS A 48 -5.63 9.98 -0.54
N LEU A 49 -4.60 9.20 -0.83
CA LEU A 49 -3.59 8.74 0.11
C LEU A 49 -2.22 8.89 -0.53
N TRP A 50 -1.22 9.27 0.26
CA TRP A 50 0.16 9.08 -0.11
C TRP A 50 0.52 7.62 0.14
N VAL A 51 0.94 6.90 -0.89
CA VAL A 51 1.22 5.48 -0.83
C VAL A 51 2.70 5.25 -1.03
N VAL A 52 3.30 4.44 -0.17
CA VAL A 52 4.69 4.00 -0.29
C VAL A 52 4.71 2.49 -0.43
N TYR A 53 5.32 1.99 -1.49
CA TYR A 53 5.67 0.58 -1.65
C TYR A 53 7.08 0.35 -1.12
N ALA A 54 7.20 -0.48 -0.09
CA ALA A 54 8.47 -0.90 0.50
C ALA A 54 8.31 -2.28 1.16
N VAL A 55 9.35 -3.11 1.14
CA VAL A 55 9.38 -4.40 1.86
C VAL A 55 8.12 -5.24 1.58
N PHE A 56 7.81 -5.44 0.29
CA PHE A 56 6.64 -6.21 -0.18
C PHE A 56 5.29 -5.75 0.39
N SER A 57 5.19 -4.49 0.83
CA SER A 57 4.00 -3.94 1.48
C SER A 57 3.69 -2.55 0.96
N LEU A 58 2.40 -2.20 0.94
CA LEU A 58 1.95 -0.82 0.75
C LEU A 58 1.70 -0.17 2.09
N TYR A 59 2.20 1.04 2.28
CA TYR A 59 1.96 1.89 3.44
C TYR A 59 1.15 3.10 3.01
N PHE A 60 0.10 3.43 3.76
CA PHE A 60 -0.85 4.49 3.42
C PHE A 60 -0.73 5.64 4.41
N TYR A 61 -0.50 6.84 3.92
CA TYR A 61 -0.39 8.07 4.71
C TYR A 61 -1.48 9.05 4.27
N LYS A 62 -1.85 10.00 5.15
CA LYS A 62 -2.79 11.07 4.77
C LYS A 62 -2.08 12.07 3.85
N SER A 63 -0.82 12.35 4.10
CA SER A 63 0.06 13.21 3.31
C SER A 63 1.48 12.64 3.23
N TRP A 64 2.31 13.19 2.34
CA TRP A 64 3.73 12.82 2.24
C TRP A 64 4.58 13.31 3.44
N GLN A 65 4.03 14.23 4.25
CA GLN A 65 4.72 14.83 5.40
C GLN A 65 4.46 14.07 6.71
N ASP A 66 3.55 13.11 6.69
CA ASP A 66 3.18 12.38 7.90
C ASP A 66 4.27 11.36 8.25
N ASP A 67 4.67 11.34 9.52
CA ASP A 67 5.74 10.45 10.01
C ASP A 67 5.27 9.00 10.20
N ALA A 68 3.96 8.76 10.31
CA ALA A 68 3.40 7.43 10.57
C ALA A 68 2.27 7.07 9.58
N PRO A 69 2.23 5.83 9.08
CA PRO A 69 1.18 5.39 8.18
C PRO A 69 -0.15 5.18 8.93
N LEU A 70 -1.25 5.51 8.27
CA LEU A 70 -2.61 5.18 8.68
C LEU A 70 -2.87 3.66 8.69
N ALA A 71 -2.23 2.94 7.77
CA ALA A 71 -2.36 1.50 7.63
C ALA A 71 -1.22 0.94 6.75
N SER A 72 -1.02 -0.38 6.83
CA SER A 72 -0.19 -1.15 5.91
C SER A 72 -0.99 -2.28 5.26
N LEU A 73 -0.57 -2.68 4.07
CA LEU A 73 -1.12 -3.82 3.31
C LEU A 73 0.04 -4.68 2.80
N PRO A 74 0.30 -5.84 3.42
CA PRO A 74 1.24 -6.82 2.90
C PRO A 74 0.76 -7.35 1.55
N LEU A 75 1.66 -7.44 0.57
CA LEU A 75 1.33 -7.87 -0.79
C LEU A 75 1.60 -9.36 -1.05
N LEU A 76 2.13 -10.10 -0.07
CA LEU A 76 2.39 -11.52 -0.22
C LEU A 76 1.08 -12.27 -0.55
N GLY A 77 1.06 -12.94 -1.70
CA GLY A 77 -0.10 -13.67 -2.21
C GLY A 77 -1.15 -12.81 -2.91
N TYR A 78 -1.05 -11.48 -2.89
CA TYR A 78 -1.93 -10.63 -3.69
C TYR A 78 -1.60 -10.76 -5.17
N THR A 79 -2.63 -10.60 -6.00
CA THR A 79 -2.49 -10.38 -7.44
C THR A 79 -2.90 -8.96 -7.79
N VAL A 80 -2.33 -8.42 -8.86
CA VAL A 80 -2.69 -7.12 -9.43
C VAL A 80 -3.26 -7.30 -10.84
N GLY A 81 -4.34 -6.60 -11.14
CA GLY A 81 -4.97 -6.64 -12.47
C GLY A 81 -6.01 -5.54 -12.64
N ALA A 82 -6.73 -5.56 -13.76
CA ALA A 82 -7.84 -4.65 -13.98
C ALA A 82 -9.08 -5.08 -13.14
N PRO A 83 -9.96 -4.14 -12.76
CA PRO A 83 -11.30 -4.48 -12.29
C PRO A 83 -12.07 -5.31 -13.33
N SER A 84 -12.83 -6.29 -12.86
CA SER A 84 -13.80 -7.02 -13.66
C SER A 84 -15.14 -6.27 -13.72
N GLU A 85 -16.00 -6.62 -14.67
CA GLU A 85 -17.35 -6.04 -14.76
C GLU A 85 -18.16 -6.22 -13.47
N LYS A 86 -18.00 -7.37 -12.80
CA LYS A 86 -18.68 -7.69 -11.54
C LYS A 86 -18.27 -6.77 -10.38
N ASP A 87 -17.11 -6.11 -10.48
CA ASP A 87 -16.64 -5.21 -9.45
C ASP A 87 -17.40 -3.85 -9.47
N GLY A 88 -18.11 -3.54 -10.56
CA GLY A 88 -18.90 -2.30 -10.70
C GLY A 88 -18.04 -1.03 -10.65
N VAL A 89 -16.75 -1.12 -11.01
CA VAL A 89 -15.81 0.00 -11.01
C VAL A 89 -15.55 0.46 -12.44
N HIS A 90 -16.33 1.45 -12.88
CA HIS A 90 -16.23 2.03 -14.23
C HIS A 90 -15.48 3.38 -14.20
N LYS A 91 -14.17 3.31 -13.91
CA LYS A 91 -13.27 4.48 -13.96
C LYS A 91 -11.97 4.10 -14.65
N GLU A 92 -11.38 5.06 -15.35
CA GLU A 92 -10.07 4.89 -15.97
C GLU A 92 -8.95 4.85 -14.92
N PHE A 93 -7.84 4.19 -15.29
CA PHE A 93 -6.61 4.11 -14.50
C PHE A 93 -6.80 3.43 -13.14
N VAL A 94 -7.74 2.48 -13.06
CA VAL A 94 -8.00 1.68 -11.87
C VAL A 94 -7.30 0.34 -11.97
N PHE A 95 -6.55 -0.02 -10.94
CA PHE A 95 -6.07 -1.38 -10.73
C PHE A 95 -6.70 -1.98 -9.47
N LYS A 96 -6.84 -3.29 -9.50
CA LYS A 96 -7.40 -4.14 -8.45
C LYS A 96 -6.28 -4.96 -7.83
N LEU A 97 -6.21 -4.93 -6.50
CA LEU A 97 -5.43 -5.88 -5.71
C LEU A 97 -6.37 -6.89 -5.07
N GLN A 98 -6.10 -8.18 -5.27
CA GLN A 98 -6.94 -9.25 -4.71
C GLN A 98 -6.12 -10.35 -4.05
N TYR A 99 -6.56 -10.75 -2.86
CA TYR A 99 -6.12 -11.97 -2.19
C TYR A 99 -7.31 -12.67 -1.54
N LYS A 100 -7.67 -13.87 -2.01
CA LYS A 100 -8.90 -14.57 -1.60
C LYS A 100 -10.12 -13.63 -1.72
N ASN A 101 -10.77 -13.33 -0.59
CA ASN A 101 -11.94 -12.44 -0.51
C ASN A 101 -11.57 -10.97 -0.22
N HIS A 102 -10.28 -10.65 -0.02
CA HIS A 102 -9.83 -9.29 0.21
C HIS A 102 -9.59 -8.60 -1.14
N VAL A 103 -10.34 -7.54 -1.39
CA VAL A 103 -10.26 -6.77 -2.64
C VAL A 103 -10.04 -5.29 -2.32
N TYR A 104 -9.08 -4.69 -3.01
CA TYR A 104 -8.81 -3.26 -2.96
C TYR A 104 -8.77 -2.70 -4.38
N PHE A 105 -9.32 -1.50 -4.56
CA PHE A 105 -9.22 -0.75 -5.81
C PHE A 105 -8.44 0.53 -5.57
N PHE A 106 -7.48 0.77 -6.45
CA PHE A 106 -6.66 1.95 -6.46
C PHE A 106 -6.76 2.62 -7.83
N ARG A 107 -6.85 3.94 -7.85
CA ARG A 107 -6.84 4.73 -9.07
C ARG A 107 -5.65 5.67 -9.07
N ALA A 108 -4.95 5.69 -10.19
CA ALA A 108 -3.89 6.66 -10.47
C ALA A 108 -4.46 7.88 -11.24
N ASP A 109 -3.73 8.99 -11.22
CA ASP A 109 -4.19 10.23 -11.86
C ASP A 109 -3.98 10.22 -13.39
N THR A 110 -2.98 9.47 -13.87
CA THR A 110 -2.60 9.42 -15.29
C THR A 110 -2.31 7.99 -15.75
N ALA A 111 -2.41 7.74 -17.07
CA ALA A 111 -2.03 6.47 -17.69
C ALA A 111 -0.58 6.06 -17.35
N TYR A 112 0.34 7.03 -17.33
CA TYR A 112 1.74 6.80 -16.98
C TYR A 112 1.89 6.31 -15.54
N THR A 113 1.29 7.02 -14.58
CA THR A 113 1.35 6.61 -13.16
C THR A 113 0.65 5.27 -12.93
N TYR A 114 -0.46 5.00 -13.64
CA TYR A 114 -1.13 3.70 -13.62
C TYR A 114 -0.19 2.58 -14.06
N ALA A 115 0.41 2.70 -15.25
CA ALA A 115 1.32 1.69 -15.80
C ALA A 115 2.52 1.46 -14.86
N MET A 116 3.10 2.55 -14.35
CA MET A 116 4.19 2.51 -13.40
C MET A 116 3.84 1.73 -12.13
N TRP A 117 2.65 1.97 -11.53
CA TRP A 117 2.22 1.26 -10.33
C TRP A 117 1.92 -0.21 -10.60
N THR A 118 1.22 -0.53 -11.68
CA THR A 118 0.90 -1.93 -12.02
C THR A 118 2.14 -2.73 -12.32
N GLU A 119 3.11 -2.18 -13.05
CA GLU A 119 4.36 -2.86 -13.39
C GLU A 119 5.19 -3.15 -12.14
N ALA A 120 5.35 -2.18 -11.24
CA ALA A 120 6.07 -2.41 -9.98
C ALA A 120 5.41 -3.51 -9.14
N LEU A 121 4.08 -3.46 -9.01
CA LEU A 121 3.34 -4.43 -8.22
C LEU A 121 3.41 -5.83 -8.83
N GLN A 122 3.35 -5.94 -10.17
CA GLN A 122 3.53 -7.21 -10.87
C GLN A 122 4.92 -7.79 -10.61
N THR A 123 5.97 -7.00 -10.81
CA THR A 123 7.35 -7.43 -10.57
C THR A 123 7.56 -7.85 -9.12
N ALA A 124 7.09 -7.05 -8.16
CA ALA A 124 7.14 -7.36 -6.74
C ALA A 124 6.48 -8.69 -6.38
N MET A 125 5.29 -8.95 -6.94
CA MET A 125 4.50 -10.14 -6.65
C MET A 125 5.13 -11.40 -7.26
N VAL A 126 5.70 -11.32 -8.46
CA VAL A 126 6.44 -12.43 -9.08
C VAL A 126 7.65 -12.81 -8.22
N HIS A 127 8.45 -11.84 -7.78
CA HIS A 127 9.61 -12.10 -6.92
C HIS A 127 9.23 -12.67 -5.55
N SER A 128 8.04 -12.36 -5.04
CA SER A 128 7.55 -12.91 -3.77
C SER A 128 7.18 -14.39 -3.84
N GLN A 129 6.84 -14.92 -5.02
CA GLN A 129 6.49 -16.34 -5.21
C GLN A 129 7.71 -17.24 -5.46
N SER A 130 8.85 -16.68 -5.87
CA SER A 130 10.07 -17.44 -6.14
C SER A 130 10.90 -17.80 -4.90
N LYS A 131 10.45 -17.39 -3.70
CA LYS A 131 11.12 -17.65 -2.41
C LYS A 131 10.38 -18.67 -1.53
N VAL A 132 9.43 -19.42 -2.10
CA VAL A 132 8.75 -20.55 -1.44
C VAL A 132 9.39 -21.85 -1.89
#